data_AF-A0A349Z891-F1
#
_entry.id   AF-A0A349Z891-F1
#
_cell.length_a   1.000
_cell.length_b   1.000
_cell.length_c   1.000
_cell.angle_alpha   90.00
_cell.angle_beta   90.00
_cell.angle_gamma   90.00
#
_symmetry.space_group_name_H-M   'P 1'
#
loop_
_entity.id
_entity.type
_entity.pdbx_description
1 polymer ?
#
loop_
_entity_poly.entity_id
_entity_poly.type
_entity_poly.pdbx_seq_one_letter_code
_entity_poly.pdbx_strand_id
1 'polypeptide(L)'
;DYWFYDAWMTLYTDRDYDGYYASFDLEFDADTNYYQAPVYAIVYLGTNDYYEAFHVTSVFNLYSDSSDDSVLLESELVSGYPSNDYDILIELIDAQTDQVLATIDAYEDADLSYESMESFDYDRPVTSEVVVETHAGSWSMWMSLGLLGLILWRRR
;
A
#
# COMPACT_ATOMS: atom_id res chain seq x y z
N ASP A 1 22.11 -27.03 2.12
CA ASP A 1 21.60 -26.03 3.08
C ASP A 1 21.11 -24.85 2.30
N TYR A 2 20.14 -24.13 2.85
CA TYR A 2 19.47 -23.00 2.22
C TYR A 2 19.30 -21.92 3.28
N TRP A 3 19.46 -20.66 2.90
CA TRP A 3 19.28 -19.52 3.79
C TRP A 3 18.89 -18.29 2.99
N PHE A 4 18.26 -17.31 3.63
CA PHE A 4 18.09 -15.99 3.04
C PHE A 4 19.37 -15.18 3.29
N TYR A 5 19.87 -14.52 2.25
CA TYR A 5 21.00 -13.61 2.35
C TYR A 5 20.56 -12.23 2.86
N ASP A 6 19.48 -11.70 2.27
CA ASP A 6 18.90 -10.39 2.60
C ASP A 6 17.45 -10.31 2.08
N ALA A 7 16.63 -9.46 2.69
CA ALA A 7 15.30 -9.13 2.21
C ALA A 7 14.86 -7.76 2.71
N TRP A 8 14.26 -6.94 1.84
CA TRP A 8 13.83 -5.60 2.22
C TRP A 8 12.62 -5.13 1.43
N MET A 9 11.95 -4.13 1.99
CA MET A 9 10.76 -3.49 1.43
C MET A 9 11.06 -2.08 0.95
N THR A 10 10.36 -1.64 -0.10
CA THR A 10 10.23 -0.23 -0.46
C THR A 10 8.77 0.12 -0.66
N LEU A 11 8.27 1.09 0.10
CA LEU A 11 6.86 1.48 0.09
C LEU A 11 6.60 2.68 -0.82
N TYR A 12 5.44 2.67 -1.49
CA TYR A 12 5.01 3.68 -2.45
C TYR A 12 3.50 3.94 -2.37
N THR A 13 3.07 5.06 -2.92
CA THR A 13 1.66 5.47 -3.03
C THR A 13 1.01 5.73 -1.67
N ASP A 14 1.02 7.00 -1.27
CA ASP A 14 0.29 7.54 -0.11
C ASP A 14 -0.44 8.80 -0.62
N ARG A 15 -1.73 8.68 -0.92
CA ARG A 15 -2.53 9.73 -1.58
C ARG A 15 -3.23 10.63 -0.58
N ASP A 16 -3.54 10.15 0.61
CA ASP A 16 -4.13 10.95 1.67
C ASP A 16 -3.11 11.53 2.67
N TYR A 17 -1.84 11.15 2.53
CA TYR A 17 -0.66 11.65 3.26
C TYR A 17 -0.66 11.30 4.75
N ASP A 18 -1.18 10.13 5.11
CA ASP A 18 -1.26 9.67 6.50
C ASP A 18 -0.07 8.78 6.94
N GLY A 19 0.80 8.42 5.99
CA GLY A 19 2.00 7.61 6.22
C GLY A 19 1.80 6.11 6.04
N TYR A 20 0.63 5.67 5.56
CA TYR A 20 0.40 4.31 5.08
C TYR A 20 0.46 4.25 3.55
N TYR A 21 0.98 3.13 3.04
CA TYR A 21 1.31 3.01 1.62
C TYR A 21 0.54 1.88 0.93
N ALA A 22 0.01 2.15 -0.26
CA ALA A 22 -0.83 1.22 -1.03
C ALA A 22 -0.07 0.30 -1.99
N SER A 23 1.20 0.61 -2.27
CA SER A 23 2.04 -0.16 -3.19
C SER A 23 3.40 -0.41 -2.57
N PHE A 24 4.05 -1.51 -2.93
CA PHE A 24 5.38 -1.82 -2.43
C PHE A 24 6.16 -2.70 -3.39
N ASP A 25 7.48 -2.63 -3.25
CA ASP A 25 8.43 -3.59 -3.77
C ASP A 25 8.95 -4.42 -2.60
N LEU A 26 8.90 -5.73 -2.72
CA LEU A 26 9.62 -6.67 -1.85
C LEU A 26 10.74 -7.29 -2.66
N GLU A 27 11.99 -7.10 -2.25
CA GLU A 27 13.14 -7.79 -2.83
C GLU A 27 13.74 -8.74 -1.81
N PHE A 28 14.05 -9.97 -2.23
CA PHE A 28 14.73 -10.94 -1.38
C PHE A 28 15.72 -11.77 -2.18
N ASP A 29 16.81 -12.14 -1.52
CA ASP A 29 17.88 -12.98 -2.04
C ASP A 29 18.07 -14.20 -1.12
N ALA A 30 18.21 -15.37 -1.74
CA ALA A 30 18.35 -16.63 -1.02
C ALA A 30 19.43 -17.48 -1.64
N ASP A 31 20.24 -18.09 -0.77
CA ASP A 31 21.41 -18.82 -1.15
C ASP A 31 21.25 -20.31 -0.91
N THR A 32 22.15 -21.07 -1.53
CA THR A 32 22.28 -22.49 -1.27
C THR A 32 23.72 -22.98 -1.39
N ASN A 33 24.03 -24.08 -0.71
CA ASN A 33 25.32 -24.77 -0.88
C ASN A 33 25.40 -25.62 -2.17
N TYR A 34 24.31 -25.69 -2.95
CA TYR A 34 24.27 -26.44 -4.21
C TYR A 34 24.59 -25.53 -5.40
N TYR A 35 25.13 -26.12 -6.48
CA TYR A 35 25.40 -25.34 -7.69
C TYR A 35 24.13 -24.73 -8.31
N GLN A 36 23.01 -25.45 -8.19
CA GLN A 36 21.72 -25.01 -8.68
C GLN A 36 20.62 -25.71 -7.86
N ALA A 37 19.56 -24.98 -7.49
CA ALA A 37 18.38 -25.56 -6.84
C ALA A 37 17.08 -24.87 -7.33
N PRO A 38 16.13 -25.61 -7.92
CA PRO A 38 14.83 -25.06 -8.29
C PRO A 38 13.92 -24.92 -7.07
N VAL A 39 13.41 -23.71 -6.83
CA VAL A 39 12.63 -23.34 -5.64
C VAL A 39 11.49 -22.41 -6.02
N TYR A 40 10.52 -22.23 -5.13
CA TYR A 40 9.57 -21.12 -5.17
C TYR A 40 9.40 -20.56 -3.77
N ALA A 41 8.91 -19.33 -3.65
CA ALA A 41 8.67 -18.70 -2.36
C ALA A 41 7.18 -18.46 -2.13
N ILE A 42 6.76 -18.53 -0.87
CA ILE A 42 5.47 -18.03 -0.40
C ILE A 42 5.74 -16.82 0.48
N VAL A 43 5.14 -15.69 0.10
CA VAL A 43 5.18 -14.45 0.86
C VAL A 43 3.88 -14.34 1.65
N TYR A 44 3.99 -14.02 2.93
CA TYR A 44 2.89 -13.84 3.84
C TYR A 44 2.88 -12.41 4.38
N LEU A 45 1.67 -11.86 4.57
CA LEU A 45 1.46 -10.61 5.30
C LEU A 45 0.85 -10.94 6.66
N GLY A 46 1.47 -10.41 7.71
CA GLY A 46 1.13 -10.67 9.11
C GLY A 46 0.55 -9.43 9.81
N THR A 47 -0.51 -9.62 10.60
CA THR A 47 -0.95 -8.62 11.59
C THR A 47 -1.33 -9.31 12.90
N ASN A 48 -0.88 -8.78 14.03
CA ASN A 48 -1.21 -9.31 15.37
C ASN A 48 -1.07 -10.83 15.50
N ASP A 49 0.11 -11.38 15.16
CA ASP A 49 0.44 -12.81 15.17
C ASP A 49 -0.32 -13.70 14.16
N TYR A 50 -1.10 -13.11 13.25
CA TYR A 50 -1.83 -13.84 12.21
C TYR A 50 -1.28 -13.51 10.82
N TYR A 51 -0.80 -14.54 10.12
CA TYR A 51 -0.21 -14.45 8.79
C TYR A 51 -1.12 -15.08 7.73
N GLU A 52 -1.32 -14.37 6.63
CA GLU A 52 -2.03 -14.87 5.45
C GLU A 52 -1.10 -14.91 4.25
N ALA A 53 -1.21 -15.99 3.47
CA ALA A 53 -0.45 -16.13 2.23
C ALA A 53 -0.91 -15.04 1.25
N PHE A 54 0.03 -14.19 0.87
CA PHE A 54 -0.19 -13.05 -0.01
C PHE A 54 0.17 -13.38 -1.45
N HIS A 55 1.33 -13.99 -1.66
CA HIS A 55 1.84 -14.30 -2.99
C HIS A 55 2.61 -15.62 -3.00
N VAL A 56 2.53 -16.33 -4.13
CA VAL A 56 3.38 -17.50 -4.42
C VAL A 56 4.11 -17.20 -5.72
N THR A 57 5.43 -17.22 -5.68
CA THR A 57 6.25 -16.93 -6.87
C THR A 57 6.12 -18.05 -7.89
N SER A 58 6.49 -17.77 -9.13
CA SER A 58 6.86 -18.85 -10.05
C SER A 58 8.11 -19.57 -9.55
N VAL A 59 8.33 -20.81 -10.02
CA VAL A 59 9.58 -21.53 -9.78
C VAL A 59 10.75 -20.77 -10.40
N PHE A 60 11.80 -20.53 -9.62
CA PHE A 60 13.07 -19.95 -10.02
C PHE A 60 14.23 -20.86 -9.58
N ASN A 61 15.46 -20.54 -9.98
CA ASN A 61 16.64 -21.32 -9.60
C ASN A 61 17.55 -20.46 -8.75
N LEU A 62 17.98 -21.01 -7.61
CA LEU A 62 19.12 -20.49 -6.87
C LEU A 62 20.43 -20.96 -7.51
N TYR A 63 21.46 -20.12 -7.48
CA TYR A 63 22.79 -20.40 -8.03
C TYR A 63 23.90 -20.17 -6.99
N SER A 64 24.11 -21.14 -6.11
CA SER A 64 25.07 -21.02 -5.00
C SER A 64 24.76 -19.81 -4.12
N ASP A 65 25.69 -18.84 -4.01
CA ASP A 65 25.61 -17.59 -3.24
C ASP A 65 25.55 -16.35 -4.16
N SER A 66 24.92 -16.52 -5.32
CA SER A 66 24.78 -15.47 -6.33
C SER A 66 23.63 -14.54 -5.95
N SER A 67 23.79 -13.24 -6.19
CA SER A 67 22.71 -12.26 -6.04
C SER A 67 22.00 -11.92 -7.35
N ASP A 68 22.44 -12.48 -8.48
CA ASP A 68 21.75 -12.32 -9.78
C ASP A 68 20.39 -13.05 -9.82
N ASP A 69 20.12 -13.90 -8.83
CA ASP A 69 18.91 -14.68 -8.60
C ASP A 69 17.97 -14.11 -7.53
N SER A 70 18.21 -12.86 -7.12
CA SER A 70 17.26 -12.11 -6.29
C SER A 70 15.89 -12.01 -6.97
N VAL A 71 14.84 -11.96 -6.14
CA VAL A 71 13.45 -11.88 -6.59
C VAL A 71 12.88 -10.54 -6.18
N LEU A 72 12.39 -9.78 -7.15
CA LEU A 72 11.62 -8.55 -6.95
C LEU A 72 10.11 -8.82 -7.16
N LEU A 73 9.32 -8.57 -6.13
CA LEU A 73 7.86 -8.60 -6.15
C LEU A 73 7.33 -7.17 -6.06
N GLU A 74 6.83 -6.66 -7.18
CA GLU A 74 6.11 -5.38 -7.25
C GLU A 74 4.61 -5.63 -6.99
N SER A 75 4.01 -4.92 -6.04
CA SER A 75 2.61 -5.13 -5.68
C SER A 75 1.83 -3.86 -5.33
N GLU A 76 0.50 -3.93 -5.50
CA GLU A 76 -0.47 -2.92 -5.06
C GLU A 76 -1.59 -3.62 -4.28
N LEU A 77 -1.83 -3.19 -3.05
CA LEU A 77 -2.91 -3.68 -2.22
C LEU A 77 -4.21 -3.02 -2.69
N VAL A 78 -5.09 -3.76 -3.36
CA VAL A 78 -6.30 -3.17 -3.96
C VAL A 78 -7.45 -3.01 -2.95
N SER A 79 -7.66 -4.00 -2.09
CA SER A 79 -8.73 -4.00 -1.10
C SER A 79 -8.50 -5.03 0.00
N GLY A 80 -9.09 -4.81 1.17
CA GLY A 80 -9.12 -5.79 2.26
C GLY A 80 -7.95 -5.69 3.24
N TYR A 81 -7.06 -4.72 3.05
CA TYR A 81 -5.92 -4.46 3.92
C TYR A 81 -6.14 -3.10 4.59
N PRO A 82 -6.75 -3.05 5.78
CA PRO A 82 -6.89 -1.77 6.50
C PRO A 82 -5.52 -1.18 6.83
N SER A 83 -5.46 0.15 7.02
CA SER A 83 -4.25 0.85 7.46
C SER A 83 -3.75 0.27 8.77
N ASN A 84 -2.57 -0.34 8.71
CA ASN A 84 -1.95 -1.05 9.83
C ASN A 84 -0.45 -1.26 9.56
N ASP A 85 0.27 -1.66 10.60
CA ASP A 85 1.65 -2.10 10.46
C ASP A 85 1.64 -3.62 10.22
N TYR A 86 2.22 -4.04 9.11
CA TYR A 86 2.26 -5.44 8.69
C TYR A 86 3.68 -5.98 8.83
N ASP A 87 3.79 -7.20 9.33
CA ASP A 87 5.05 -7.96 9.31
C ASP A 87 5.09 -8.86 8.08
N ILE A 88 6.26 -9.04 7.49
CA ILE A 88 6.48 -9.93 6.33
C ILE A 88 7.11 -11.23 6.80
N LEU A 89 6.63 -12.35 6.26
CA LEU A 89 7.26 -13.66 6.39
C LEU A 89 7.43 -14.25 4.99
N ILE A 90 8.60 -14.81 4.71
CA ILE A 90 8.89 -15.49 3.45
C ILE A 90 9.32 -16.92 3.75
N GLU A 91 8.66 -17.88 3.11
CA GLU A 91 9.07 -19.28 3.11
C GLU A 91 9.67 -19.65 1.76
N LEU A 92 10.89 -20.18 1.76
CA LEU A 92 11.52 -20.76 0.57
C LEU A 92 11.20 -22.25 0.51
N ILE A 93 10.68 -22.73 -0.63
CA ILE A 93 10.17 -24.09 -0.78
C ILE A 93 10.86 -24.81 -1.93
N ASP A 94 11.20 -26.08 -1.70
CA ASP A 94 11.71 -26.97 -2.73
C ASP A 94 10.63 -27.26 -3.80
N ALA A 95 10.92 -26.92 -5.06
CA ALA A 95 9.92 -26.99 -6.13
C ALA A 95 9.58 -28.42 -6.60
N GLN A 96 10.17 -29.47 -6.03
CA GLN A 96 9.84 -30.86 -6.36
C GLN A 96 9.17 -31.61 -5.22
N THR A 97 9.50 -31.26 -3.98
CA THR A 97 9.07 -31.97 -2.79
C THR A 97 8.09 -31.17 -1.92
N ASP A 98 7.89 -29.89 -2.23
CA ASP A 98 7.06 -28.94 -1.46
C ASP A 98 7.49 -28.84 0.01
N GLN A 99 8.78 -29.09 0.30
CA GLN A 99 9.35 -28.95 1.63
C GLN A 99 9.86 -27.53 1.86
N VAL A 100 9.55 -26.95 3.02
CA VAL A 100 10.15 -25.68 3.46
C VAL A 100 11.65 -25.89 3.67
N LEU A 101 12.45 -25.09 2.99
CA LEU A 101 13.91 -25.14 2.98
C LEU A 101 14.51 -24.11 3.94
N ALA A 102 13.96 -22.89 3.94
CA ALA A 102 14.39 -21.77 4.77
C ALA A 102 13.21 -20.80 4.99
N THR A 103 13.32 -19.98 6.02
CA THR A 103 12.38 -18.90 6.35
C THR A 103 13.15 -17.63 6.69
N ILE A 104 12.54 -16.47 6.46
CA ILE A 104 12.97 -15.18 7.01
C ILE A 104 11.72 -14.39 7.43
N ASP A 105 11.77 -13.75 8.59
CA ASP A 105 10.65 -13.02 9.17
C ASP A 105 11.09 -11.73 9.89
N ALA A 106 10.10 -10.99 10.39
CA ALA A 106 10.26 -9.75 11.15
C ALA A 106 11.12 -9.85 12.43
N TYR A 107 11.38 -11.05 12.96
CA TYR A 107 12.27 -11.24 14.12
C TYR A 107 13.73 -11.42 13.69
N GLU A 108 13.95 -11.94 12.49
CA GLU A 108 15.27 -12.15 11.91
C GLU A 108 15.77 -10.90 11.17
N ASP A 109 14.86 -10.18 10.49
CA ASP A 109 15.16 -8.95 9.75
C ASP A 109 14.20 -7.81 10.11
N ALA A 110 14.78 -6.66 10.45
CA ALA A 110 14.01 -5.47 10.81
C ALA A 110 13.38 -4.80 9.59
N ASP A 111 13.92 -5.01 8.38
CA ASP A 111 13.39 -4.47 7.12
C ASP A 111 12.10 -5.20 6.67
N LEU A 112 11.68 -6.22 7.44
CA LEU A 112 10.45 -6.99 7.24
C LEU A 112 9.42 -6.75 8.36
N SER A 113 9.66 -5.80 9.26
CA SER A 113 8.84 -5.60 10.45
C SER A 113 8.18 -4.23 10.49
N TYR A 114 6.89 -4.21 10.88
CA TYR A 114 6.08 -3.00 11.03
C TYR A 114 6.01 -2.13 9.76
N GLU A 115 5.80 -2.75 8.60
CA GLU A 115 5.61 -2.05 7.34
C GLU A 115 4.23 -1.36 7.32
N SER A 116 4.22 -0.03 7.36
CA SER A 116 2.99 0.77 7.37
C SER A 116 2.30 0.74 6.01
N MET A 117 1.36 -0.19 5.84
CA MET A 117 0.66 -0.42 4.58
C MET A 117 -0.85 -0.28 4.73
N GLU A 118 -1.51 -0.01 3.61
CA GLU A 118 -2.96 -0.05 3.50
C GLU A 118 -3.38 -0.44 2.08
N SER A 119 -4.64 -0.80 1.87
CA SER A 119 -5.14 -0.96 0.51
C SER A 119 -5.63 0.36 -0.08
N PHE A 120 -5.55 0.47 -1.40
CA PHE A 120 -5.95 1.60 -2.23
C PHE A 120 -7.36 2.13 -1.94
N ASP A 121 -8.27 1.27 -1.45
CA ASP A 121 -9.60 1.68 -1.06
C ASP A 121 -9.67 2.42 0.29
N TYR A 122 -8.65 2.29 1.14
CA TYR A 122 -8.41 3.11 2.34
C TYR A 122 -7.63 4.39 2.01
N ASP A 123 -6.72 4.36 1.03
CA ASP A 123 -5.91 5.51 0.58
C ASP A 123 -6.71 6.53 -0.26
N ARG A 124 -7.61 7.28 0.39
CA ARG A 124 -8.55 8.21 -0.28
C ARG A 124 -8.35 9.65 0.15
N PRO A 125 -7.91 10.56 -0.76
CA PRO A 125 -7.74 11.95 -0.41
C PRO A 125 -9.06 12.57 0.03
N VAL A 126 -9.03 13.28 1.16
CA VAL A 126 -10.21 14.02 1.65
C VAL A 126 -10.57 15.12 0.65
N THR A 127 -11.57 14.87 -0.20
CA THR A 127 -12.16 15.93 -1.01
C THR A 127 -12.99 16.83 -0.10
N SER A 128 -12.47 18.00 0.22
CA SER A 128 -13.28 19.06 0.82
C SER A 128 -14.32 19.53 -0.19
N GLU A 129 -15.56 19.06 -0.08
CA GLU A 129 -16.68 19.73 -0.73
C GLU A 129 -16.84 21.10 -0.09
N VAL A 130 -16.25 22.13 -0.70
CA VAL A 130 -16.51 23.52 -0.32
C VAL A 130 -17.94 23.85 -0.75
N VAL A 131 -18.89 23.67 0.16
CA VAL A 131 -20.26 24.19 0.00
C VAL A 131 -20.17 25.72 0.05
N VAL A 132 -20.10 26.36 -1.12
CA VAL A 132 -20.24 27.81 -1.21
C VAL A 132 -21.70 28.15 -0.99
N GLU A 133 -22.08 28.47 0.26
CA GLU A 133 -23.36 29.11 0.53
C GLU A 133 -23.36 30.52 -0.08
N THR A 134 -23.98 30.66 -1.25
CA THR A 134 -24.18 31.97 -1.89
C THR A 134 -25.40 32.64 -1.28
N HIS A 135 -25.20 33.56 -0.34
CA HIS A 135 -26.24 34.50 0.05
C HIS A 135 -26.43 35.54 -1.08
N ALA A 136 -27.39 35.32 -1.97
CA ALA A 136 -27.88 36.35 -2.87
C ALA A 136 -28.68 37.39 -2.06
N GLY A 137 -27.97 38.36 -1.47
CA GLY A 137 -28.59 39.48 -0.75
C GLY A 137 -29.49 40.29 -1.68
N SER A 138 -30.79 40.29 -1.40
CA SER A 138 -31.82 41.05 -2.13
C SER A 138 -31.72 42.56 -1.84
N TRP A 139 -30.67 43.21 -2.32
CA TRP A 139 -30.57 44.69 -2.32
C TRP A 139 -31.30 45.31 -3.52
N SER A 140 -31.59 44.52 -4.57
CA SER A 140 -32.33 44.97 -5.76
C SER A 140 -33.82 45.21 -5.50
N MET A 141 -34.42 44.49 -4.54
CA MET A 141 -35.85 44.61 -4.22
C MET A 141 -36.16 45.91 -3.43
N TRP A 142 -35.25 46.33 -2.56
CA TRP A 142 -35.41 47.58 -1.81
C TRP A 142 -35.16 48.83 -2.68
N MET A 143 -34.21 48.77 -3.62
CA MET A 143 -34.01 49.87 -4.58
C MET A 143 -35.21 50.08 -5.50
N SER A 144 -35.84 49.00 -5.96
CA SER A 144 -37.01 49.08 -6.84
C SER A 144 -38.24 49.67 -6.12
N LEU A 145 -38.43 49.36 -4.84
CA LEU A 145 -39.46 50.00 -4.00
C LEU A 145 -39.17 51.48 -3.73
N GLY A 146 -37.90 51.84 -3.48
CA GLY A 146 -37.48 53.24 -3.32
C GLY A 146 -37.75 54.08 -4.57
N LEU A 147 -37.45 53.53 -5.76
CA LEU A 147 -37.72 54.19 -7.03
C LEU A 147 -39.22 54.38 -7.29
N LEU A 148 -40.06 53.39 -6.96
CA LEU A 148 -41.52 53.52 -7.05
C LEU A 148 -42.05 54.60 -6.11
N GLY A 149 -41.53 54.69 -4.89
CA GLY A 149 -41.89 55.75 -3.93
C GLY A 149 -41.58 57.16 -4.47
N LEU A 150 -40.41 57.35 -5.09
CA LEU A 150 -40.02 58.63 -5.69
C LEU A 150 -40.91 59.03 -6.87
N ILE A 151 -41.32 58.07 -7.71
CA ILE A 151 -42.22 58.33 -8.84
C ILE A 151 -43.61 58.75 -8.34
N LEU A 152 -44.11 58.11 -7.29
CA LEU A 152 -45.41 58.44 -6.69
C LEU A 152 -45.40 59.79 -5.98
N TRP A 153 -44.28 60.16 -5.33
CA TRP A 153 -44.13 61.48 -4.69
C TRP A 153 -44.13 62.63 -5.69
N ARG A 154 -43.47 62.46 -6.85
CA ARG A 154 -43.42 63.48 -7.91
C ARG A 154 -44.75 63.67 -8.67
N ARG A 155 -45.72 62.77 -8.49
CA ARG A 155 -47.04 62.82 -9.13
C ARG A 155 -48.14 63.44 -8.25
N ARG A 156 -47.80 63.92 -7.06
CA ARG A 156 -48.64 64.79 -6.23
C ARG A 156 -48.18 66.23 -6.34
#